data_AF-A0A924VXA4-F1
#
_entry.id   AF-A0A924VXA4-F1
#
_cell.length_a   1.000
_cell.length_b   1.000
_cell.length_c   1.000
_cell.angle_alpha   90.00
_cell.angle_beta   90.00
_cell.angle_gamma   90.00
#
_symmetry.space_group_name_H-M   'P 1'
#
loop_
_entity.id
_entity.type
_entity.pdbx_description
1 polymer ?
#
loop_
_entity_poly.entity_id
_entity_poly.type
_entity_poly.pdbx_seq_one_letter_code
_entity_poly.pdbx_strand_id
1 'polypeptide(L)'
;IKKPNSSPYQVIHDSMQQGLGRLNVRYGTSTANKMMRPWLQDFSIYGVDYNPPEVKAQIKALDDLGVKSYLLWNASNRYTKGVMEKY
;
A
#
# COMPACT_ATOMS: atom_id res chain seq x y z
N ILE A 1 4.39 -0.47 15.39
CA ILE A 1 3.31 -1.49 15.35
C ILE A 1 3.87 -2.83 15.80
N LYS A 2 3.25 -3.53 16.76
CA LYS A 2 3.79 -4.78 17.35
C LYS A 2 3.59 -6.02 16.47
N LYS A 3 2.53 -6.04 15.64
CA LYS A 3 2.23 -7.07 14.64
C LYS A 3 1.89 -6.41 13.30
N PRO A 4 2.88 -6.02 12.48
CA PRO A 4 2.64 -5.25 11.26
C PRO A 4 1.74 -5.98 10.26
N ASN A 5 1.90 -7.30 10.13
CA ASN A 5 1.14 -8.09 9.17
C ASN A 5 -0.38 -8.11 9.43
N SER A 6 -0.81 -7.95 10.68
CA SER A 6 -2.23 -7.86 11.06
C SER A 6 -2.78 -6.42 11.05
N SER A 7 -1.99 -5.44 10.61
CA SER A 7 -2.37 -4.02 10.58
C SER A 7 -2.03 -3.39 9.22
N PRO A 8 -2.54 -3.94 8.10
CA PRO A 8 -2.09 -3.59 6.76
C PRO A 8 -2.30 -2.11 6.41
N TYR A 9 -3.45 -1.52 6.78
CA TYR A 9 -3.70 -0.10 6.60
C TYR A 9 -2.63 0.75 7.29
N GLN A 10 -2.42 0.53 8.60
CA GLN A 10 -1.56 1.39 9.41
C GLN A 10 -0.09 1.31 8.96
N VAL A 11 0.38 0.11 8.61
CA VAL A 11 1.75 -0.08 8.09
C VAL A 11 1.96 0.74 6.82
N ILE A 12 1.03 0.65 5.86
CA ILE A 12 1.15 1.38 4.60
C ILE A 12 1.00 2.88 4.82
N HIS A 13 0.00 3.30 5.59
CA HIS A 13 -0.24 4.72 5.88
C HIS A 13 0.98 5.37 6.52
N ASP A 14 1.50 4.82 7.61
CA ASP A 14 2.63 5.41 8.35
C ASP A 14 3.92 5.41 7.52
N SER A 15 4.15 4.37 6.71
CA SER A 15 5.32 4.27 5.83
C SER A 15 5.25 5.28 4.69
N MET A 16 4.08 5.42 4.07
CA MET A 16 3.86 6.34 2.95
C MET A 16 3.85 7.78 3.39
N GLN A 17 3.24 8.11 4.53
CA GLN A 17 3.28 9.46 5.09
C GLN A 17 4.72 9.94 5.30
N GLN A 18 5.58 9.07 5.85
CA GLN A 18 7.01 9.38 6.01
C GLN A 18 7.75 9.50 4.67
N GLY A 19 7.47 8.61 3.71
CA GLY A 19 8.05 8.66 2.37
C GLY A 19 7.67 9.93 1.61
N LEU A 20 6.39 10.28 1.62
CA LEU A 20 5.85 11.50 1.04
C LEU A 20 6.41 12.73 1.72
N GLY A 21 6.54 12.76 3.05
CA GLY A 21 7.16 13.88 3.76
C GLY A 21 8.55 14.21 3.21
N ARG A 22 9.38 13.19 2.95
CA ARG A 22 10.72 13.37 2.35
C ARG A 22 10.67 13.88 0.91
N LEU A 23 9.73 13.37 0.10
CA LEU A 23 9.58 13.81 -1.29
C LEU A 23 8.97 15.21 -1.40
N ASN A 24 8.03 15.55 -0.52
CA ASN A 24 7.32 16.83 -0.48
C ASN A 24 8.31 17.99 -0.29
N VAL A 25 9.29 17.83 0.61
CA VAL A 25 10.33 18.84 0.86
C VAL A 25 11.14 19.18 -0.40
N ARG A 26 11.31 18.21 -1.32
CA ARG A 26 12.13 18.38 -2.53
C ARG A 26 11.35 18.71 -3.80
N TYR A 27 10.13 18.19 -3.93
CA TYR A 27 9.38 18.22 -5.20
C TYR A 27 7.97 18.81 -5.08
N GLY A 28 7.51 19.13 -3.87
CA GLY A 28 6.14 19.53 -3.59
C GLY A 28 5.14 18.35 -3.61
N THR A 29 3.98 18.55 -2.99
CA THR A 29 2.99 17.48 -2.73
C THR A 29 2.46 16.80 -3.99
N SER A 30 2.07 17.56 -5.02
CA SER A 30 1.52 16.99 -6.26
C SER A 30 2.53 16.08 -6.97
N THR A 31 3.78 16.51 -7.07
CA THR A 31 4.84 15.73 -7.72
C THR A 31 5.21 14.51 -6.88
N ALA A 32 5.35 14.66 -5.57
CA ALA A 32 5.65 13.57 -4.66
C ALA A 32 4.60 12.44 -4.74
N ASN A 33 3.31 12.78 -4.70
CA ASN A 33 2.23 11.80 -4.84
C ASN A 33 2.29 11.06 -6.19
N LYS A 34 2.62 11.77 -7.27
CA LYS A 34 2.78 11.18 -8.61
C LYS A 34 4.02 10.32 -8.76
N MET A 35 5.08 10.55 -7.99
CA MET A 35 6.32 9.77 -8.03
C MET A 35 6.26 8.50 -7.17
N MET A 36 5.43 8.49 -6.12
CA MET A 36 5.33 7.37 -5.20
C MET A 36 4.79 6.10 -5.89
N ARG A 37 5.47 4.96 -5.71
CA ARG A 37 5.15 3.65 -6.30
C ARG A 37 5.51 2.52 -5.32
N PRO A 38 4.74 2.31 -4.25
CA PRO A 38 5.04 1.27 -3.28
C PRO A 38 4.64 -0.11 -3.79
N TRP A 39 5.28 -1.13 -3.23
CA TRP A 39 4.85 -2.52 -3.33
C TRP A 39 3.88 -2.84 -2.19
N LEU A 40 2.73 -3.42 -2.52
CA LEU A 40 1.73 -3.89 -1.58
C LEU A 40 1.78 -5.42 -1.49
N GLN A 41 1.62 -5.94 -0.27
CA GLN A 41 1.59 -7.37 -0.02
C GLN A 41 0.29 -7.99 -0.54
N ASP A 42 0.36 -9.17 -1.17
CA ASP A 42 -0.82 -9.92 -1.61
C ASP A 42 -0.68 -11.42 -1.33
N PHE A 43 -0.15 -11.77 -0.14
CA PHE A 43 0.05 -13.15 0.29
C PHE A 43 -0.03 -13.29 1.82
N SER A 44 -0.47 -14.46 2.27
CA SER A 44 -0.55 -14.82 3.69
C SER A 44 0.81 -15.25 4.24
N ILE A 45 1.21 -14.69 5.39
CA ILE A 45 2.39 -15.09 6.16
C ILE A 45 2.11 -14.97 7.65
N TYR A 46 2.92 -15.66 8.47
CA TYR A 46 2.90 -15.51 9.93
C TYR A 46 1.50 -15.67 10.57
N GLY A 47 0.67 -16.53 10.01
CA GLY A 47 -0.68 -16.83 10.51
C GLY A 47 -1.73 -15.73 10.27
N VAL A 48 -1.48 -14.78 9.38
CA VAL A 48 -2.49 -13.81 8.93
C VAL A 48 -2.90 -14.16 7.50
N ASP A 49 -4.18 -14.40 7.32
CA ASP A 49 -4.77 -14.59 6.00
C ASP A 49 -4.89 -13.25 5.28
N TYR A 50 -4.32 -13.20 4.08
CA TYR A 50 -4.30 -12.01 3.26
C TYR A 50 -5.29 -12.15 2.11
N ASN A 51 -6.49 -11.62 2.33
CA ASN A 51 -7.66 -11.73 1.47
C ASN A 51 -8.04 -10.35 0.91
N PRO A 52 -9.15 -10.21 0.16
CA PRO A 52 -9.56 -8.90 -0.37
C PRO A 52 -9.62 -7.77 0.66
N PRO A 53 -10.08 -7.97 1.93
CA PRO A 53 -10.09 -6.89 2.92
C PRO A 53 -8.69 -6.35 3.25
N GLU A 54 -7.69 -7.22 3.38
CA GLU A 54 -6.32 -6.82 3.75
C GLU A 54 -5.64 -6.06 2.60
N VAL A 55 -5.82 -6.53 1.36
CA VAL A 55 -5.32 -5.83 0.17
C VAL A 55 -6.00 -4.48 0.00
N LYS A 56 -7.33 -4.42 0.13
CA LYS A 56 -8.08 -3.16 0.05
C LYS A 56 -7.72 -2.19 1.17
N ALA A 57 -7.37 -2.67 2.36
CA ALA A 57 -6.91 -1.83 3.45
C ALA A 57 -5.60 -1.12 3.11
N GLN A 58 -4.67 -1.79 2.43
CA GLN A 58 -3.44 -1.14 1.93
C GLN A 58 -3.74 -0.11 0.84
N ILE A 59 -4.59 -0.44 -0.13
CA ILE A 59 -4.98 0.48 -1.22
C ILE A 59 -5.65 1.72 -0.64
N LYS A 60 -6.57 1.53 0.32
CA LYS A 60 -7.22 2.63 1.02
C LYS A 60 -6.21 3.55 1.73
N ALA A 61 -5.19 2.99 2.37
CA ALA A 61 -4.14 3.80 3.00
C ALA A 61 -3.36 4.66 2.00
N LEU A 62 -3.15 4.18 0.77
CA LEU A 62 -2.57 4.98 -0.31
C LEU A 62 -3.53 6.07 -0.78
N ASP A 63 -4.80 5.71 -0.98
CA ASP A 63 -5.83 6.62 -1.46
C ASP A 63 -6.06 7.79 -0.50
N ASP A 64 -6.10 7.53 0.81
CA ASP A 64 -6.26 8.55 1.85
C ASP A 64 -5.07 9.54 1.86
N LEU A 65 -3.91 9.14 1.32
CA LEU A 65 -2.72 9.98 1.15
C LEU A 65 -2.60 10.58 -0.27
N GLY A 66 -3.56 10.32 -1.15
CA GLY A 66 -3.55 10.79 -2.54
C GLY A 66 -2.54 10.08 -3.44
N VAL A 67 -2.05 8.90 -3.06
CA VAL A 67 -1.16 8.05 -3.88
C VAL A 67 -2.00 7.09 -4.69
N LYS A 68 -1.97 7.23 -6.02
CA LYS A 68 -2.83 6.46 -6.96
C LYS A 68 -2.09 5.39 -7.75
N SER A 69 -0.86 5.08 -7.37
CA SER A 69 -0.04 4.15 -8.13
C SER A 69 0.76 3.27 -7.20
N TYR A 70 0.72 1.98 -7.45
CA TYR A 70 1.32 0.93 -6.64
C TYR A 70 1.46 -0.35 -7.47
N LEU A 71 2.18 -1.31 -6.93
CA LEU A 71 2.31 -2.65 -7.49
C LEU A 71 1.93 -3.67 -6.42
N LEU A 72 1.15 -4.69 -6.79
CA LEU A 72 0.93 -5.84 -5.92
C LEU A 72 2.11 -6.80 -6.04
N TRP A 73 2.52 -7.39 -4.92
CA TRP A 73 3.59 -8.38 -4.88
C TRP A 73 3.12 -9.67 -4.19
N ASN A 74 3.29 -10.79 -4.88
CA ASN A 74 3.13 -12.13 -4.34
C ASN A 74 4.17 -13.05 -5.01
N ALA A 75 5.02 -13.70 -4.21
CA ALA A 75 6.07 -14.60 -4.71
C ALA A 75 5.55 -15.79 -5.53
N SER A 76 4.29 -16.21 -5.30
CA SER A 76 3.63 -17.27 -6.07
C SER A 76 2.97 -16.79 -7.37
N ASN A 77 3.04 -15.48 -7.67
CA ASN A 77 2.37 -14.83 -8.81
C ASN A 77 0.85 -15.05 -8.87
N ARG A 78 0.22 -15.36 -7.73
CA ARG A 78 -1.24 -15.43 -7.61
C ARG A 78 -1.74 -14.17 -6.93
N TYR A 79 -2.57 -13.41 -7.63
CA TYR A 79 -3.06 -12.13 -7.13
C TYR A 79 -4.54 -12.19 -6.77
N THR A 80 -4.92 -11.52 -5.69
CA THR A 80 -6.29 -11.42 -5.23
C THR A 80 -7.14 -10.70 -6.27
N LYS A 81 -8.22 -11.34 -6.73
CA LYS A 81 -9.12 -10.77 -7.74
C LYS A 81 -10.09 -9.76 -7.14
N GLY A 82 -10.48 -8.74 -7.91
CA GLY A 82 -11.52 -7.77 -7.50
C GLY A 82 -11.08 -6.75 -6.44
N VAL A 83 -9.78 -6.59 -6.23
CA VAL A 83 -9.20 -5.59 -5.32
C VAL A 83 -8.70 -4.35 -6.04
N MET A 84 -8.40 -4.46 -7.34
CA MET A 84 -8.05 -3.33 -8.19
C MET A 84 -9.29 -2.85 -8.95
N GLU A 85 -9.47 -1.53 -9.04
CA GLU A 85 -10.43 -0.96 -9.97
C GLU A 85 -10.00 -1.25 -11.40
N LYS A 86 -10.96 -1.60 -12.26
CA LYS A 86 -10.71 -1.67 -13.71
C LYS A 86 -10.64 -0.24 -14.22
N TYR A 87 -9.49 0.13 -14.79
CA TYR A 87 -9.32 1.36 -15.56
C TYR A 87 -10.14 1.31 -16.85
#